data_AF-A0A8J6SA51-F1
#
_entry.id   AF-A0A8J6SA51-F1
#
_cell.length_a   1.000
_cell.length_b   1.000
_cell.length_c   1.000
_cell.angle_alpha   90.00
_cell.angle_beta   90.00
_cell.angle_gamma   90.00
#
_symmetry.space_group_name_H-M   'P 1'
#
loop_
_entity.id
_entity.type
_entity.pdbx_description
1 polymer ?
#
loop_
_entity_poly.entity_id
_entity_poly.type
_entity_poly.pdbx_seq_one_letter_code
_entity_poly.pdbx_strand_id
1 'polypeptide(L)'
;MLSSSPKVSLPVLPEIIDGLPNISGWEKEVNLVVNRNEPVFLPTTNLRLEDISAGFAIALHMHQPTIPAGSNGEFQSNLQYMLEHPQEGDNHNAEPFAYCYSRMGEFIPELVANGCNPRVMLDYSGNLLWGLGQMGRGDVLENLKRITIDPTYQPYVEWIGTMWSHAVVPSTPIPDIKLHIQAWQHYFAAIFGWDALARVKGFSPPEMHLPNHPDTFFEFVKALKECGYKWLMVQEHSVESLTGHSLQYKHLPHRLVARNSKGETLSITALIKTQGSDTKLVGQMQPYYEAKTLSRQQLGKVSVPPIVTQIGDGENGGVMMNEFPSAFKKAWYEMSGTGTVGMTGTEYLELIEAAGCTPDDYPTCQPIGQHQIWERVADNYTPKAVANAIEELKQTNSNFHMDGASWTNNLSWVKGYENVLTPMNQLSALFHEKVEMKEGVTQEYRYREALMNNLLLQTSCFRYWGQGVWTDYAREIYRRGEASLKSNF
;
A
#
# COMPACT_ATOMS: atom_id res chain seq x y z
N MET A 1 34.07 18.37 -11.52
CA MET A 1 33.02 19.04 -12.31
C MET A 1 31.78 18.18 -12.21
N LEU A 2 30.84 18.53 -11.33
CA LEU A 2 29.55 17.87 -11.27
C LEU A 2 28.75 18.40 -12.46
N SER A 3 28.51 17.56 -13.47
CA SER A 3 27.54 17.90 -14.51
C SER A 3 26.18 17.95 -13.83
N SER A 4 25.65 19.16 -13.60
CA SER A 4 24.27 19.32 -13.22
C SER A 4 23.42 18.75 -14.35
N SER A 5 22.82 17.58 -14.13
CA SER A 5 21.76 17.07 -15.00
C SER A 5 20.75 18.19 -15.24
N PRO A 6 20.27 18.40 -16.47
CA PRO A 6 19.29 19.45 -16.74
C PRO A 6 18.09 19.24 -15.81
N LYS A 7 17.77 20.27 -15.00
CA LYS A 7 16.55 20.27 -14.18
C LYS A 7 15.37 20.15 -15.13
N VAL A 8 14.81 18.95 -15.25
CA VAL A 8 13.55 18.74 -15.97
C VAL A 8 12.51 19.60 -15.26
N SER A 9 11.97 20.60 -15.97
CA SER A 9 10.89 21.44 -15.46
C SER A 9 9.62 20.60 -15.44
N LEU A 10 9.26 20.08 -14.27
CA LEU A 10 8.02 19.33 -14.09
C LEU A 10 6.84 20.30 -13.94
N PRO A 11 5.68 20.05 -14.59
CA PRO A 11 4.52 20.92 -14.50
C PRO A 11 3.85 20.84 -13.13
N VAL A 12 3.13 21.88 -12.72
CA VAL A 12 2.20 21.76 -11.59
C VAL A 12 0.99 20.96 -12.06
N LEU A 13 0.70 19.86 -11.38
CA LEU A 13 -0.43 19.00 -11.72
C LEU A 13 -1.71 19.52 -11.06
N PRO A 14 -2.81 19.70 -11.80
CA PRO A 14 -4.11 19.94 -11.20
C PRO A 14 -4.61 18.67 -10.49
N GLU A 15 -5.25 18.81 -9.33
CA GLU A 15 -5.89 17.70 -8.62
C GLU A 15 -7.06 17.12 -9.44
N ILE A 16 -7.82 17.98 -10.12
CA ILE A 16 -8.98 17.63 -10.94
C ILE A 16 -8.78 18.11 -12.38
N ILE A 17 -9.08 17.26 -13.36
CA ILE A 17 -9.08 17.60 -14.79
C ILE A 17 -10.46 17.23 -15.34
N ASP A 18 -11.15 18.16 -16.00
CA ASP A 18 -12.48 17.94 -16.59
C ASP A 18 -13.50 17.30 -15.61
N GLY A 19 -13.43 17.66 -14.33
CA GLY A 19 -14.30 17.11 -13.28
C GLY A 19 -13.92 15.71 -12.76
N LEU A 20 -12.82 15.11 -13.24
CA LEU A 20 -12.33 13.79 -12.82
C LEU A 20 -10.98 13.90 -12.07
N PRO A 21 -10.65 12.95 -11.17
CA PRO A 21 -9.35 12.94 -10.49
C PRO A 21 -8.21 12.78 -11.49
N ASN A 22 -7.09 13.46 -11.25
CA ASN A 22 -5.90 13.36 -12.09
C ASN A 22 -5.15 12.04 -11.83
N ILE A 23 -5.58 10.97 -12.50
CA ILE A 23 -5.08 9.59 -12.32
C ILE A 23 -4.29 9.05 -13.52
N SER A 24 -4.08 9.85 -14.57
CA SER A 24 -3.34 9.45 -15.78
C SER A 24 -2.86 10.65 -16.59
N GLY A 25 -2.07 10.39 -17.63
CA GLY A 25 -1.65 11.41 -18.60
C GLY A 25 -0.25 11.98 -18.36
N TRP A 26 0.41 11.55 -17.28
CA TRP A 26 1.74 12.01 -16.86
C TRP A 26 2.67 10.82 -16.59
N GLU A 27 2.48 9.70 -17.31
CA GLU A 27 3.18 8.44 -17.04
C GLU A 27 4.70 8.59 -17.15
N LYS A 28 5.18 9.44 -18.08
CA LYS A 28 6.62 9.71 -18.30
C LYS A 28 7.22 10.48 -17.12
N GLU A 29 6.54 11.53 -16.67
CA GLU A 29 6.96 12.39 -15.55
C GLU A 29 6.92 11.62 -14.23
N VAL A 30 5.85 10.87 -13.98
CA VAL A 30 5.74 9.97 -12.82
C VAL A 30 6.89 8.97 -12.84
N ASN A 31 7.11 8.26 -13.95
CA ASN A 31 8.18 7.27 -14.06
C ASN A 31 9.57 7.88 -13.82
N LEU A 32 9.83 9.08 -14.34
CA LEU A 32 11.08 9.81 -14.12
C LEU A 32 11.29 10.13 -12.63
N VAL A 33 10.25 10.56 -11.93
CA VAL A 33 10.32 10.99 -10.52
C VAL A 33 10.50 9.80 -9.57
N VAL A 34 9.68 8.76 -9.73
CA VAL A 34 9.67 7.61 -8.79
C VAL A 34 10.95 6.78 -8.90
N ASN A 35 11.59 6.75 -10.06
CA ASN A 35 12.84 6.02 -10.30
C ASN A 35 14.12 6.81 -9.92
N ARG A 36 14.00 7.99 -9.29
CA ARG A 36 15.15 8.63 -8.66
C ARG A 36 15.70 7.74 -7.54
N ASN A 37 17.02 7.56 -7.51
CA ASN A 37 17.75 6.66 -6.60
C ASN A 37 18.50 7.43 -5.49
N GLU A 38 18.09 8.66 -5.21
CA GLU A 38 18.68 9.46 -4.13
C GLU A 38 18.15 8.97 -2.78
N PRO A 39 18.99 8.90 -1.73
CA PRO A 39 18.52 8.65 -0.37
C PRO A 39 17.51 9.70 0.08
N VAL A 40 16.41 9.24 0.70
CA VAL A 40 15.28 10.04 1.16
C VAL A 40 15.54 10.62 2.54
N PHE A 41 15.94 9.77 3.51
CA PHE A 41 16.08 10.14 4.91
C PHE A 41 17.54 10.25 5.35
N LEU A 42 18.44 9.47 4.77
CA LEU A 42 19.86 9.46 5.12
C LEU A 42 20.52 10.85 5.17
N PRO A 43 20.22 11.81 4.26
CA PRO A 43 20.84 13.14 4.30
C PRO A 43 20.39 14.00 5.48
N THR A 44 19.24 13.69 6.10
CA THR A 44 18.59 14.52 7.13
C THR A 44 18.30 13.80 8.44
N THR A 45 18.40 12.47 8.48
CA THR A 45 18.13 11.69 9.69
C THR A 45 19.11 12.06 10.80
N ASN A 46 18.60 12.15 12.01
CA ASN A 46 19.38 12.37 13.23
C ASN A 46 19.71 11.06 13.96
N LEU A 47 19.33 9.92 13.40
CA LEU A 47 19.61 8.61 13.97
C LEU A 47 21.02 8.15 13.58
N ARG A 48 21.71 7.56 14.55
CA ARG A 48 23.02 6.92 14.34
C ARG A 48 22.88 5.43 14.59
N LEU A 49 23.19 4.61 13.58
CA LEU A 49 22.92 3.18 13.63
C LEU A 49 23.61 2.51 14.83
N GLU A 50 24.81 2.95 15.21
CA GLU A 50 25.60 2.45 16.33
C GLU A 50 24.95 2.67 17.71
N ASP A 51 24.09 3.68 17.86
CA ASP A 51 23.44 4.04 19.13
C ASP A 51 22.10 3.31 19.35
N ILE A 52 21.66 2.52 18.36
CA ILE A 52 20.33 1.89 18.35
C ILE A 52 20.44 0.41 18.76
N SER A 53 19.71 0.00 19.78
CA SER A 53 19.61 -1.41 20.17
C SER A 53 18.53 -2.16 19.38
N ALA A 54 17.41 -1.51 19.11
CA ALA A 54 16.27 -2.02 18.35
C ALA A 54 15.42 -0.86 17.80
N GLY A 55 14.73 -1.08 16.69
CA GLY A 55 13.80 -0.15 16.08
C GLY A 55 12.36 -0.63 16.15
N PHE A 56 11.42 0.30 16.05
CA PHE A 56 10.04 -0.03 15.68
C PHE A 56 9.55 0.92 14.58
N ALA A 57 8.61 0.46 13.78
CA ALA A 57 7.98 1.23 12.72
C ALA A 57 6.47 0.99 12.75
N ILE A 58 5.69 2.07 12.70
CA ILE A 58 4.24 2.00 12.58
C ILE A 58 3.79 2.63 11.28
N ALA A 59 2.81 2.00 10.63
CA ALA A 59 2.02 2.59 9.55
C ALA A 59 0.56 2.72 9.98
N LEU A 60 -0.07 3.80 9.55
CA LEU A 60 -1.52 3.99 9.65
C LEU A 60 -2.12 3.83 8.26
N HIS A 61 -2.98 2.83 8.11
CA HIS A 61 -3.74 2.57 6.90
C HIS A 61 -5.07 3.32 6.94
N MET A 62 -5.39 4.12 5.94
CA MET A 62 -6.58 4.97 5.89
C MET A 62 -7.35 4.75 4.59
N HIS A 63 -8.62 4.39 4.69
CA HIS A 63 -9.42 4.07 3.52
C HIS A 63 -10.93 4.32 3.68
N GLN A 64 -11.53 4.97 2.68
CA GLN A 64 -12.97 4.99 2.45
C GLN A 64 -13.25 4.76 0.97
N PRO A 65 -14.25 3.92 0.61
CA PRO A 65 -14.60 3.69 -0.78
C PRO A 65 -15.37 4.87 -1.37
N THR A 66 -15.33 4.99 -2.70
CA THR A 66 -16.29 5.80 -3.47
C THR A 66 -17.47 4.91 -3.85
N ILE A 67 -18.69 5.42 -3.68
CA ILE A 67 -19.95 4.71 -3.98
C ILE A 67 -20.83 5.53 -4.93
N PRO A 68 -21.61 4.91 -5.84
CA PRO A 68 -22.54 5.58 -6.75
C PRO A 68 -23.87 5.91 -6.03
N ALA A 69 -23.79 6.58 -4.88
CA ALA A 69 -24.93 6.84 -3.99
C ALA A 69 -25.25 8.34 -3.83
N GLY A 70 -24.72 9.20 -4.71
CA GLY A 70 -25.10 10.61 -4.77
C GLY A 70 -26.60 10.80 -5.01
N SER A 71 -27.10 12.02 -4.78
CA SER A 71 -28.54 12.32 -4.86
C SER A 71 -29.18 11.96 -6.21
N ASN A 72 -28.43 12.00 -7.32
CA ASN A 72 -28.85 11.52 -8.65
C ASN A 72 -28.03 10.30 -9.12
N GLY A 73 -27.40 9.58 -8.19
CA GLY A 73 -26.53 8.44 -8.43
C GLY A 73 -25.09 8.80 -8.78
N GLU A 74 -24.63 10.04 -8.60
CA GLU A 74 -23.23 10.42 -8.82
C GLU A 74 -22.27 9.62 -7.92
N PHE A 75 -21.00 9.57 -8.32
CA PHE A 75 -19.95 9.03 -7.46
C PHE A 75 -19.68 9.98 -6.29
N GLN A 76 -19.76 9.47 -5.07
CA GLN A 76 -19.46 10.20 -3.86
C GLN A 76 -18.63 9.37 -2.89
N SER A 77 -17.91 10.04 -1.99
CA SER A 77 -17.23 9.39 -0.88
C SER A 77 -18.22 8.68 0.04
N ASN A 78 -17.93 7.46 0.46
CA ASN A 78 -18.72 6.80 1.49
C ASN A 78 -18.71 7.59 2.81
N LEU A 79 -17.60 8.27 3.13
CA LEU A 79 -17.55 9.15 4.30
C LEU A 79 -18.55 10.31 4.20
N GLN A 80 -18.78 10.83 2.99
CA GLN A 80 -19.82 11.83 2.75
C GLN A 80 -21.21 11.25 3.00
N TYR A 81 -21.48 10.07 2.43
CA TYR A 81 -22.75 9.37 2.65
C TYR A 81 -23.01 9.17 4.16
N MET A 82 -21.98 8.77 4.92
CA MET A 82 -22.09 8.59 6.37
C MET A 82 -22.46 9.89 7.09
N LEU A 83 -21.85 11.03 6.72
CA LEU A 83 -22.19 12.35 7.29
C LEU A 83 -23.63 12.77 6.98
N GLU A 84 -24.11 12.48 5.78
CA GLU A 84 -25.47 12.79 5.34
C GLU A 84 -26.53 11.87 5.98
N HIS A 85 -26.12 10.69 6.44
CA HIS A 85 -27.01 9.65 6.99
C HIS A 85 -26.52 9.12 8.35
N PRO A 86 -26.34 9.96 9.38
CA PRO A 86 -25.67 9.59 10.63
C PRO A 86 -26.43 8.54 11.46
N GLN A 87 -27.73 8.39 11.24
CA GLN A 87 -28.60 7.42 11.91
C GLN A 87 -28.51 5.98 11.37
N GLU A 88 -27.81 5.77 10.25
CA GLU A 88 -27.70 4.46 9.61
C GLU A 88 -26.47 3.71 10.11
N GLY A 89 -26.68 2.62 10.87
CA GLY A 89 -25.58 1.78 11.35
C GLY A 89 -24.47 2.56 12.07
N ASP A 90 -23.24 2.38 11.61
CA ASP A 90 -22.04 3.00 12.18
C ASP A 90 -21.70 4.37 11.56
N ASN A 91 -22.60 4.96 10.78
CA ASN A 91 -22.39 6.25 10.11
C ASN A 91 -22.12 7.40 11.07
N HIS A 92 -22.58 7.29 12.32
CA HIS A 92 -22.27 8.22 13.41
C HIS A 92 -20.75 8.38 13.67
N ASN A 93 -19.91 7.46 13.17
CA ASN A 93 -18.45 7.54 13.28
C ASN A 93 -17.76 8.38 12.19
N ALA A 94 -18.50 9.01 11.27
CA ALA A 94 -17.90 9.75 10.16
C ALA A 94 -16.95 10.89 10.60
N GLU A 95 -17.34 11.70 11.58
CA GLU A 95 -16.45 12.75 12.10
C GLU A 95 -15.24 12.19 12.88
N PRO A 96 -15.39 11.20 13.77
CA PRO A 96 -14.25 10.47 14.32
C PRO A 96 -13.29 9.91 13.26
N PHE A 97 -13.80 9.36 12.16
CA PHE A 97 -12.97 8.89 11.05
C PHE A 97 -12.22 10.03 10.37
N ALA A 98 -12.90 11.15 10.09
CA ALA A 98 -12.26 12.33 9.52
C ALA A 98 -11.14 12.89 10.41
N TYR A 99 -11.33 12.89 11.74
CA TYR A 99 -10.27 13.23 12.68
C TYR A 99 -9.10 12.24 12.62
N CYS A 100 -9.37 10.93 12.51
CA CYS A 100 -8.31 9.93 12.33
C CYS A 100 -7.44 10.22 11.10
N TYR A 101 -8.05 10.66 9.99
CA TYR A 101 -7.33 11.05 8.77
C TYR A 101 -6.47 12.31 8.93
N SER A 102 -6.86 13.23 9.81
CA SER A 102 -6.24 14.54 10.00
C SER A 102 -5.16 14.57 11.09
N ARG A 103 -5.36 13.81 12.18
CA ARG A 103 -4.68 14.01 13.48
C ARG A 103 -3.16 13.96 13.45
N MET A 104 -2.55 13.25 12.50
CA MET A 104 -1.09 13.26 12.39
C MET A 104 -0.53 14.63 12.02
N GLY A 105 -1.32 15.44 11.30
CA GLY A 105 -1.03 16.85 11.04
C GLY A 105 -0.96 17.73 12.28
N GLU A 106 -1.50 17.26 13.41
CA GLU A 106 -1.42 17.93 14.71
C GLU A 106 -0.34 17.30 15.60
N PHE A 107 -0.30 15.97 15.67
CA PHE A 107 0.58 15.24 16.58
C PHE A 107 2.06 15.40 16.22
N ILE A 108 2.41 15.36 14.92
CA ILE A 108 3.80 15.51 14.50
C ILE A 108 4.32 16.91 14.86
N PRO A 109 3.67 18.02 14.47
CA PRO A 109 4.12 19.35 14.88
C PRO A 109 4.20 19.54 16.39
N GLU A 110 3.23 19.04 17.16
CA GLU A 110 3.25 19.13 18.62
C GLU A 110 4.48 18.42 19.21
N LEU A 111 4.71 17.16 18.84
CA LEU A 111 5.83 16.38 19.38
C LEU A 111 7.19 16.99 18.98
N VAL A 112 7.33 17.41 17.73
CA VAL A 112 8.56 18.07 17.25
C VAL A 112 8.82 19.37 18.01
N ALA A 113 7.79 20.20 18.23
CA ALA A 113 7.92 21.43 19.01
C ALA A 113 8.33 21.18 20.48
N ASN A 114 8.01 20.01 21.02
CA ASN A 114 8.43 19.58 22.36
C ASN A 114 9.79 18.85 22.38
N GLY A 115 10.52 18.83 21.26
CA GLY A 115 11.85 18.23 21.16
C GLY A 115 11.84 16.69 21.02
N CYS A 116 10.67 16.09 20.79
CA CYS A 116 10.57 14.67 20.47
C CYS A 116 11.00 14.40 19.02
N ASN A 117 11.17 13.11 18.70
CA ASN A 117 11.69 12.64 17.42
C ASN A 117 10.71 11.62 16.78
N PRO A 118 9.46 12.01 16.48
CA PRO A 118 8.40 11.08 16.09
C PRO A 118 8.59 10.49 14.69
N ARG A 119 8.20 9.23 14.46
CA ARG A 119 8.12 8.61 13.13
C ARG A 119 6.76 7.98 12.92
N VAL A 120 6.22 8.16 11.73
CA VAL A 120 4.99 7.49 11.29
C VAL A 120 5.05 7.24 9.78
N MET A 121 4.56 6.09 9.36
CA MET A 121 4.27 5.81 7.95
C MET A 121 2.78 6.04 7.67
N LEU A 122 2.46 6.65 6.53
CA LEU A 122 1.09 6.95 6.11
C LEU A 122 0.76 6.16 4.83
N ASP A 123 -0.29 5.36 4.90
CA ASP A 123 -0.87 4.59 3.79
C ASP A 123 -2.31 5.08 3.58
N TYR A 124 -2.53 5.93 2.57
CA TYR A 124 -3.87 6.42 2.23
C TYR A 124 -4.22 5.99 0.81
N SER A 125 -5.37 5.34 0.67
CA SER A 125 -5.94 5.05 -0.65
C SER A 125 -6.19 6.34 -1.46
N GLY A 126 -6.03 6.25 -2.77
CA GLY A 126 -6.22 7.41 -3.66
C GLY A 126 -7.67 7.89 -3.72
N ASN A 127 -8.63 6.98 -3.64
CA ASN A 127 -10.05 7.31 -3.61
C ASN A 127 -10.50 7.94 -2.28
N LEU A 128 -9.88 7.64 -1.14
CA LEU A 128 -10.08 8.41 0.09
C LEU A 128 -9.62 9.86 -0.11
N LEU A 129 -8.40 10.07 -0.63
CA LEU A 129 -7.87 11.41 -0.89
C LEU A 129 -8.77 12.19 -1.87
N TRP A 130 -9.33 11.50 -2.88
CA TRP A 130 -10.29 12.09 -3.79
C TRP A 130 -11.60 12.45 -3.10
N GLY A 131 -12.13 11.52 -2.30
CA GLY A 131 -13.34 11.74 -1.50
C GLY A 131 -13.23 12.94 -0.56
N LEU A 132 -12.10 13.11 0.13
CA LEU A 132 -11.86 14.28 0.99
C LEU A 132 -11.92 15.60 0.21
N GLY A 133 -11.37 15.61 -1.01
CA GLY A 133 -11.47 16.75 -1.92
C GLY A 133 -12.91 17.03 -2.35
N GLN A 134 -13.66 15.99 -2.75
CA GLN A 134 -15.07 16.10 -3.15
C GLN A 134 -15.95 16.64 -2.00
N MET A 135 -15.67 16.21 -0.77
CA MET A 135 -16.39 16.63 0.44
C MET A 135 -16.07 18.06 0.87
N GLY A 136 -15.07 18.72 0.28
CA GLY A 136 -14.58 20.01 0.74
C GLY A 136 -13.85 19.93 2.09
N ARG A 137 -13.33 18.75 2.49
CA ARG A 137 -12.51 18.55 3.70
C ARG A 137 -11.07 19.02 3.49
N GLY A 138 -10.95 20.28 3.07
CA GLY A 138 -9.66 20.97 2.90
C GLY A 138 -8.90 21.06 4.23
N ASP A 139 -9.58 21.09 5.37
CA ASP A 139 -8.97 21.02 6.70
C ASP A 139 -8.06 19.79 6.86
N VAL A 140 -8.53 18.63 6.41
CA VAL A 140 -7.75 17.37 6.46
C VAL A 140 -6.59 17.41 5.48
N LEU A 141 -6.85 17.82 4.22
CA LEU A 141 -5.82 17.84 3.17
C LEU A 141 -4.71 18.85 3.47
N GLU A 142 -5.03 20.04 4.00
CA GLU A 142 -4.04 21.05 4.36
C GLU A 142 -3.16 20.60 5.53
N ASN A 143 -3.73 19.89 6.52
CA ASN A 143 -2.95 19.27 7.59
C ASN A 143 -1.98 18.20 7.06
N LEU A 144 -2.42 17.36 6.13
CA LEU A 144 -1.56 16.37 5.47
C LEU A 144 -0.49 17.05 4.60
N LYS A 145 -0.84 18.09 3.83
CA LYS A 145 0.11 18.88 3.03
C LYS A 145 1.19 19.49 3.92
N ARG A 146 0.82 20.05 5.08
CA ARG A 146 1.79 20.61 6.04
C ARG A 146 2.87 19.62 6.43
N ILE A 147 2.50 18.44 6.94
CA ILE A 147 3.49 17.44 7.41
C ILE A 147 4.24 16.75 6.26
N THR A 148 3.72 16.83 5.04
CA THR A 148 4.31 16.19 3.85
C THR A 148 5.28 17.11 3.13
N ILE A 149 4.96 18.40 3.01
CA ILE A 149 5.65 19.35 2.14
C ILE A 149 6.63 20.22 2.92
N ASP A 150 6.32 20.62 4.16
CA ASP A 150 7.21 21.45 4.97
C ASP A 150 8.49 20.68 5.33
N PRO A 151 9.70 21.15 4.94
CA PRO A 151 10.96 20.49 5.26
C PRO A 151 11.18 20.26 6.76
N THR A 152 10.52 21.04 7.62
CA THR A 152 10.55 20.86 9.07
C THR A 152 9.99 19.49 9.48
N TYR A 153 8.96 19.00 8.79
CA TYR A 153 8.24 17.78 9.18
C TYR A 153 8.58 16.56 8.33
N GLN A 154 9.14 16.76 7.13
CA GLN A 154 9.54 15.68 6.21
C GLN A 154 10.36 14.54 6.87
N PRO A 155 11.32 14.79 7.79
CA PRO A 155 12.10 13.70 8.39
C PRO A 155 11.29 12.75 9.28
N TYR A 156 10.07 13.13 9.68
CA TYR A 156 9.26 12.42 10.67
C TYR A 156 8.09 11.63 10.06
N VAL A 157 7.86 11.78 8.75
CA VAL A 157 6.71 11.19 8.06
C VAL A 157 7.17 10.54 6.76
N GLU A 158 6.90 9.25 6.63
CA GLU A 158 7.06 8.54 5.36
C GLU A 158 5.69 8.22 4.76
N TRP A 159 5.46 8.58 3.51
CA TRP A 159 4.34 8.04 2.75
C TRP A 159 4.74 6.71 2.12
N ILE A 160 3.88 5.71 2.22
CA ILE A 160 4.02 4.44 1.50
C ILE A 160 2.90 4.33 0.46
N GLY A 161 3.23 3.80 -0.71
CA GLY A 161 2.27 3.65 -1.80
C GLY A 161 1.26 2.55 -1.51
N THR A 162 0.11 2.64 -2.17
CA THR A 162 -0.97 1.64 -2.16
C THR A 162 -1.72 1.67 -3.49
N MET A 163 -2.79 0.88 -3.62
CA MET A 163 -3.65 0.90 -4.82
C MET A 163 -4.64 2.06 -4.76
N TRP A 164 -4.81 2.77 -5.88
CA TRP A 164 -5.66 3.96 -5.94
C TRP A 164 -7.08 3.74 -5.39
N SER A 165 -7.74 2.64 -5.75
CA SER A 165 -9.09 2.31 -5.25
C SER A 165 -9.10 1.10 -4.30
N HIS A 166 -8.02 0.89 -3.54
CA HIS A 166 -7.95 -0.18 -2.54
C HIS A 166 -8.25 -1.58 -3.09
N ALA A 167 -7.67 -1.91 -4.24
CA ALA A 167 -7.84 -3.21 -4.90
C ALA A 167 -6.94 -4.29 -4.30
N VAL A 168 -7.50 -5.47 -4.00
CA VAL A 168 -6.71 -6.61 -3.49
C VAL A 168 -6.07 -7.40 -4.63
N VAL A 169 -4.75 -7.34 -4.68
CA VAL A 169 -3.89 -7.86 -5.77
C VAL A 169 -4.24 -9.28 -6.21
N PRO A 170 -4.53 -10.27 -5.33
CA PRO A 170 -4.80 -11.64 -5.77
C PRO A 170 -6.05 -11.79 -6.65
N SER A 171 -6.99 -10.84 -6.56
CA SER A 171 -8.23 -10.83 -7.34
C SER A 171 -8.25 -9.80 -8.45
N THR A 172 -7.32 -8.83 -8.42
CA THR A 172 -7.17 -7.79 -9.44
C THR A 172 -6.68 -8.42 -10.75
N PRO A 173 -7.31 -8.12 -11.90
CA PRO A 173 -6.77 -8.51 -13.20
C PRO A 173 -5.31 -8.04 -13.35
N ILE A 174 -4.42 -8.95 -13.74
CA ILE A 174 -2.97 -8.67 -13.80
C ILE A 174 -2.63 -7.36 -14.55
N PRO A 175 -3.22 -7.07 -15.72
CA PRO A 175 -2.93 -5.83 -16.45
C PRO A 175 -3.28 -4.54 -15.68
N ASP A 176 -4.19 -4.61 -14.71
CA ASP A 176 -4.69 -3.45 -13.97
C ASP A 176 -3.88 -3.13 -12.71
N ILE A 177 -3.05 -4.08 -12.24
CA ILE A 177 -2.19 -3.89 -11.06
C ILE A 177 -1.33 -2.63 -11.23
N LYS A 178 -0.66 -2.50 -12.39
CA LYS A 178 0.19 -1.34 -12.68
C LYS A 178 -0.64 -0.06 -12.84
N LEU A 179 -1.83 -0.15 -13.43
CA LEU A 179 -2.73 1.00 -13.59
C LEU A 179 -3.15 1.57 -12.24
N HIS A 180 -3.50 0.72 -11.26
CA HIS A 180 -3.81 1.16 -9.90
C HIS A 180 -2.65 1.88 -9.21
N ILE A 181 -1.44 1.33 -9.35
CA ILE A 181 -0.23 1.89 -8.75
C ILE A 181 0.06 3.26 -9.38
N GLN A 182 0.03 3.36 -10.71
CA GLN A 182 0.30 4.61 -11.40
C GLN A 182 -0.78 5.66 -11.13
N ALA A 183 -2.06 5.28 -11.09
CA ALA A 183 -3.16 6.18 -10.74
C ALA A 183 -2.95 6.80 -9.35
N TRP A 184 -2.49 6.01 -8.38
CA TRP A 184 -2.14 6.51 -7.05
C TRP A 184 -1.00 7.54 -7.13
N GLN A 185 0.07 7.24 -7.88
CA GLN A 185 1.23 8.14 -8.02
C GLN A 185 0.88 9.46 -8.70
N HIS A 186 0.06 9.44 -9.76
CA HIS A 186 -0.43 10.65 -10.43
C HIS A 186 -1.19 11.54 -9.46
N TYR A 187 -2.17 10.95 -8.76
CA TYR A 187 -3.05 11.70 -7.89
C TYR A 187 -2.29 12.22 -6.65
N PHE A 188 -1.38 11.40 -6.10
CA PHE A 188 -0.49 11.82 -5.02
C PHE A 188 0.39 13.01 -5.42
N ALA A 189 1.00 12.98 -6.61
CA ALA A 189 1.79 14.10 -7.10
C ALA A 189 0.95 15.37 -7.35
N ALA A 190 -0.32 15.22 -7.73
CA ALA A 190 -1.23 16.36 -7.89
C ALA A 190 -1.55 17.06 -6.55
N ILE A 191 -1.70 16.29 -5.47
CA ILE A 191 -1.99 16.84 -4.14
C ILE A 191 -0.73 17.35 -3.44
N PHE A 192 0.35 16.55 -3.43
CA PHE A 192 1.52 16.79 -2.58
C PHE A 192 2.78 17.24 -3.34
N GLY A 193 2.74 17.21 -4.67
CA GLY A 193 3.85 17.62 -5.54
C GLY A 193 4.87 16.50 -5.82
N TRP A 194 5.71 16.75 -6.83
CA TRP A 194 6.70 15.80 -7.33
C TRP A 194 7.76 15.40 -6.32
N ASP A 195 8.22 16.35 -5.50
CA ASP A 195 9.25 16.07 -4.49
C ASP A 195 8.72 15.11 -3.42
N ALA A 196 7.44 15.25 -3.04
CA ALA A 196 6.79 14.29 -2.14
C ALA A 196 6.68 12.91 -2.78
N LEU A 197 6.25 12.82 -4.05
CA LEU A 197 6.17 11.56 -4.77
C LEU A 197 7.54 10.87 -4.86
N ALA A 198 8.62 11.64 -5.08
CA ALA A 198 9.98 11.11 -5.18
C ALA A 198 10.43 10.36 -3.92
N ARG A 199 9.88 10.72 -2.75
CA ARG A 199 10.21 10.13 -1.44
C ARG A 199 9.46 8.82 -1.15
N VAL A 200 8.41 8.49 -1.91
CA VAL A 200 7.62 7.27 -1.69
C VAL A 200 8.38 6.07 -2.23
N LYS A 201 8.97 5.27 -1.33
CA LYS A 201 9.76 4.07 -1.69
C LYS A 201 9.19 2.76 -1.15
N GLY A 202 8.37 2.81 -0.11
CA GLY A 202 7.63 1.66 0.42
C GLY A 202 6.28 1.46 -0.25
N PHE A 203 5.79 0.22 -0.24
CA PHE A 203 4.44 -0.13 -0.68
C PHE A 203 3.73 -1.00 0.36
N SER A 204 2.44 -0.73 0.56
CA SER A 204 1.52 -1.51 1.38
C SER A 204 0.40 -2.05 0.49
N PRO A 205 0.29 -3.38 0.28
CA PRO A 205 -0.81 -3.93 -0.47
C PRO A 205 -2.12 -3.80 0.34
N PRO A 206 -3.24 -3.38 -0.27
CA PRO A 206 -4.55 -3.39 0.38
C PRO A 206 -4.84 -4.71 1.09
N GLU A 207 -5.41 -4.62 2.30
CA GLU A 207 -5.68 -5.75 3.19
C GLU A 207 -4.43 -6.56 3.60
N MET A 208 -3.25 -5.97 3.37
CA MET A 208 -1.95 -6.64 3.46
C MET A 208 -1.92 -7.95 2.65
N HIS A 209 -2.65 -7.98 1.53
CA HIS A 209 -2.96 -9.21 0.82
C HIS A 209 -1.89 -9.54 -0.22
N LEU A 210 -1.01 -10.49 0.12
CA LEU A 210 0.05 -10.95 -0.78
C LEU A 210 -0.49 -12.06 -1.71
N PRO A 211 -0.42 -11.91 -3.05
CA PRO A 211 -0.77 -12.98 -3.96
C PRO A 211 0.24 -14.12 -3.86
N ASN A 212 -0.24 -15.35 -3.77
CA ASN A 212 0.61 -16.53 -3.76
C ASN A 212 0.62 -17.31 -5.08
N HIS A 213 -0.25 -16.96 -6.03
CA HIS A 213 -0.11 -17.43 -7.42
C HIS A 213 1.20 -16.94 -8.04
N PRO A 214 2.09 -17.84 -8.53
CA PRO A 214 3.42 -17.47 -9.02
C PRO A 214 3.42 -16.33 -10.05
N ASP A 215 2.56 -16.42 -11.08
CA ASP A 215 2.53 -15.43 -12.15
C ASP A 215 1.98 -14.07 -11.67
N THR A 216 0.90 -14.05 -10.88
CA THR A 216 0.33 -12.83 -10.31
C THR A 216 1.33 -12.14 -9.39
N PHE A 217 2.03 -12.91 -8.55
CA PHE A 217 3.04 -12.36 -7.65
C PHE A 217 4.23 -11.79 -8.40
N PHE A 218 4.70 -12.48 -9.45
CA PHE A 218 5.78 -11.99 -10.30
C PHE A 218 5.42 -10.67 -10.97
N GLU A 219 4.24 -10.58 -11.60
CA GLU A 219 3.80 -9.34 -12.26
C GLU A 219 3.54 -8.22 -11.25
N PHE A 220 3.09 -8.54 -10.03
CA PHE A 220 2.98 -7.55 -8.95
C PHE A 220 4.36 -6.98 -8.56
N VAL A 221 5.35 -7.84 -8.28
CA VAL A 221 6.72 -7.39 -7.94
C VAL A 221 7.34 -6.61 -9.09
N LYS A 222 7.11 -7.04 -10.33
CA LYS A 222 7.57 -6.32 -11.52
C LYS A 222 6.94 -4.92 -11.61
N ALA A 223 5.63 -4.80 -11.45
CA ALA A 223 4.92 -3.52 -11.46
C ALA A 223 5.44 -2.59 -10.34
N LEU A 224 5.67 -3.11 -9.13
CA LEU A 224 6.24 -2.33 -8.03
C LEU A 224 7.61 -1.74 -8.39
N LYS A 225 8.51 -2.57 -8.95
CA LYS A 225 9.86 -2.13 -9.33
C LYS A 225 9.84 -1.12 -10.47
N GLU A 226 9.01 -1.35 -11.49
CA GLU A 226 8.85 -0.41 -12.62
C GLU A 226 8.28 0.95 -12.16
N CYS A 227 7.45 0.94 -11.12
CA CYS A 227 6.89 2.13 -10.48
C CYS A 227 7.79 2.72 -9.37
N GLY A 228 9.05 2.28 -9.24
CA GLY A 228 10.06 2.91 -8.39
C GLY A 228 10.06 2.49 -6.91
N TYR A 229 9.19 1.57 -6.49
CA TYR A 229 9.19 1.06 -5.12
C TYR A 229 10.42 0.18 -4.85
N LYS A 230 10.96 0.29 -3.64
CA LYS A 230 12.18 -0.40 -3.19
C LYS A 230 11.89 -1.52 -2.20
N TRP A 231 10.81 -1.39 -1.44
CA TRP A 231 10.42 -2.38 -0.46
C TRP A 231 8.89 -2.53 -0.36
N LEU A 232 8.47 -3.72 0.08
CA LEU A 232 7.09 -4.10 0.27
C LEU A 232 6.86 -4.49 1.73
N MET A 233 5.78 -4.03 2.34
CA MET A 233 5.36 -4.55 3.63
C MET A 233 4.57 -5.85 3.42
N VAL A 234 4.94 -6.92 4.14
CA VAL A 234 4.27 -8.24 4.04
C VAL A 234 3.99 -8.81 5.41
N GLN A 235 2.99 -9.67 5.53
CA GLN A 235 2.65 -10.28 6.83
C GLN A 235 3.50 -11.50 7.11
N GLU A 236 3.86 -11.69 8.38
CA GLU A 236 4.63 -12.85 8.84
C GLU A 236 4.05 -14.19 8.35
N HIS A 237 2.73 -14.36 8.36
CA HIS A 237 2.07 -15.60 7.93
C HIS A 237 1.75 -15.67 6.42
N SER A 238 2.01 -14.60 5.66
CA SER A 238 1.82 -14.57 4.21
C SER A 238 3.03 -15.06 3.42
N VAL A 239 4.15 -15.27 4.12
CA VAL A 239 5.43 -15.65 3.55
C VAL A 239 6.04 -16.84 4.29
N GLU A 240 6.89 -17.56 3.58
CA GLU A 240 7.66 -18.70 4.09
C GLU A 240 9.10 -18.59 3.60
N SER A 241 10.02 -19.32 4.23
CA SER A 241 11.34 -19.57 3.65
C SER A 241 11.23 -20.35 2.34
N LEU A 242 12.27 -20.34 1.51
CA LEU A 242 12.28 -21.09 0.25
C LEU A 242 12.14 -22.62 0.44
N THR A 243 12.36 -23.11 1.66
CA THR A 243 12.18 -24.50 2.08
C THR A 243 10.85 -24.75 2.79
N GLY A 244 9.88 -23.82 2.72
CA GLY A 244 8.52 -24.01 3.24
C GLY A 244 8.35 -23.85 4.74
N HIS A 245 9.39 -23.45 5.48
CA HIS A 245 9.30 -23.19 6.92
C HIS A 245 8.90 -21.74 7.22
N SER A 246 8.25 -21.50 8.36
CA SER A 246 8.01 -20.16 8.89
C SER A 246 9.32 -19.36 9.06
N LEU A 247 9.22 -18.04 8.98
CA LEU A 247 10.39 -17.16 9.11
C LEU A 247 10.99 -17.25 10.52
N GLN A 248 12.30 -17.51 10.60
CA GLN A 248 13.01 -17.56 11.88
C GLN A 248 13.34 -16.17 12.43
N TYR A 249 13.65 -15.20 11.55
CA TYR A 249 14.16 -13.87 11.92
C TYR A 249 13.24 -12.74 11.42
N LYS A 250 11.99 -12.71 11.89
CA LYS A 250 10.96 -11.79 11.41
C LYS A 250 11.24 -10.29 11.59
N HIS A 251 12.17 -9.89 12.45
CA HIS A 251 12.52 -8.49 12.67
C HIS A 251 13.71 -8.00 11.83
N LEU A 252 14.04 -8.73 10.76
CA LEU A 252 15.05 -8.35 9.77
C LEU A 252 14.37 -8.13 8.40
N PRO A 253 14.97 -7.29 7.53
CA PRO A 253 14.53 -7.23 6.15
C PRO A 253 14.77 -8.57 5.48
N HIS A 254 13.87 -8.96 4.57
CA HIS A 254 13.99 -10.18 3.79
C HIS A 254 14.10 -9.86 2.31
N ARG A 255 14.77 -10.73 1.56
CA ARG A 255 14.70 -10.72 0.10
C ARG A 255 13.52 -11.59 -0.33
N LEU A 256 12.41 -10.95 -0.70
CA LEU A 256 11.21 -11.63 -1.15
C LEU A 256 11.36 -12.01 -2.63
N VAL A 257 11.43 -13.32 -2.89
CA VAL A 257 11.72 -13.90 -4.21
C VAL A 257 10.42 -14.17 -4.95
N ALA A 258 10.30 -13.63 -6.15
CA ALA A 258 9.19 -13.86 -7.07
C ALA A 258 9.67 -14.69 -8.26
N ARG A 259 9.12 -15.90 -8.43
CA ARG A 259 9.35 -16.75 -9.59
C ARG A 259 8.04 -16.97 -10.33
N ASN A 260 8.06 -16.80 -11.65
CA ASN A 260 6.88 -17.09 -12.49
C ASN A 260 6.92 -18.52 -13.06
N SER A 261 5.84 -18.89 -13.73
CA SER A 261 5.69 -20.20 -14.36
C SER A 261 6.60 -20.46 -15.57
N LYS A 262 7.35 -19.45 -16.02
CA LYS A 262 8.38 -19.56 -17.06
C LYS A 262 9.80 -19.68 -16.49
N GLY A 263 9.94 -19.67 -15.16
CA GLY A 263 11.24 -19.75 -14.48
C GLY A 263 11.96 -18.41 -14.34
N GLU A 264 11.36 -17.31 -14.81
CA GLU A 264 11.92 -15.97 -14.60
C GLU A 264 11.84 -15.62 -13.11
N THR A 265 12.85 -14.90 -12.61
CA THR A 265 12.94 -14.55 -11.19
C THR A 265 13.23 -13.06 -11.00
N LEU A 266 12.51 -12.46 -10.07
CA LEU A 266 12.72 -11.11 -9.55
C LEU A 266 12.75 -11.17 -8.01
N SER A 267 13.19 -10.08 -7.39
CA SER A 267 13.05 -9.91 -5.95
C SER A 267 12.84 -8.44 -5.58
N ILE A 268 12.26 -8.25 -4.40
CA ILE A 268 12.09 -6.96 -3.71
C ILE A 268 12.41 -7.14 -2.22
N THR A 269 12.88 -6.09 -1.56
CA THR A 269 13.06 -6.10 -0.11
C THR A 269 11.69 -6.15 0.58
N ALA A 270 11.55 -6.97 1.60
CA ALA A 270 10.35 -7.08 2.40
C ALA A 270 10.61 -6.70 3.86
N LEU A 271 9.77 -5.83 4.41
CA LEU A 271 9.68 -5.61 5.85
C LEU A 271 8.49 -6.39 6.39
N ILE A 272 8.72 -7.21 7.41
CA ILE A 272 7.73 -8.16 7.91
C ILE A 272 6.88 -7.49 8.99
N LYS A 273 5.59 -7.34 8.70
CA LYS A 273 4.57 -7.01 9.67
C LYS A 273 4.39 -8.20 10.63
N THR A 274 4.71 -8.00 11.90
CA THR A 274 4.62 -9.04 12.94
C THR A 274 3.26 -9.04 13.65
N GLN A 275 2.95 -10.15 14.34
CA GLN A 275 1.85 -10.30 15.31
C GLN A 275 0.38 -10.16 14.82
N GLY A 276 0.06 -10.49 13.57
CA GLY A 276 -1.35 -10.63 13.13
C GLY A 276 -2.14 -9.29 13.09
N SER A 277 -3.36 -9.32 12.58
CA SER A 277 -4.14 -8.14 12.12
C SER A 277 -4.79 -7.28 13.19
N ASP A 278 -4.28 -7.30 14.42
CA ASP A 278 -4.95 -6.60 15.51
C ASP A 278 -4.60 -5.10 15.51
N THR A 279 -5.53 -4.27 15.05
CA THR A 279 -5.43 -2.80 15.08
C THR A 279 -5.13 -2.27 16.49
N LYS A 280 -5.46 -3.03 17.54
CA LYS A 280 -5.12 -2.70 18.92
C LYS A 280 -3.61 -2.64 19.17
N LEU A 281 -2.80 -3.40 18.43
CA LEU A 281 -1.36 -3.41 18.60
C LEU A 281 -0.74 -2.05 18.28
N VAL A 282 -1.11 -1.48 17.12
CA VAL A 282 -0.71 -0.12 16.76
C VAL A 282 -1.39 0.89 17.69
N GLY A 283 -2.67 0.70 18.00
CA GLY A 283 -3.45 1.57 18.87
C GLY A 283 -2.87 1.75 20.27
N GLN A 284 -2.14 0.76 20.78
CA GLN A 284 -1.52 0.81 22.10
C GLN A 284 0.01 0.95 22.05
N MET A 285 0.58 1.22 20.87
CA MET A 285 2.03 1.30 20.65
C MET A 285 2.77 0.03 21.11
N GLN A 286 2.13 -1.15 20.99
CA GLN A 286 2.77 -2.44 21.24
C GLN A 286 4.12 -2.62 20.51
N PRO A 287 4.35 -2.17 19.25
CA PRO A 287 5.62 -2.42 18.57
C PRO A 287 6.80 -1.70 19.24
N TYR A 288 6.57 -0.57 19.92
CA TYR A 288 7.58 0.10 20.73
C TYR A 288 7.98 -0.77 21.95
N TYR A 289 7.01 -1.35 22.64
CA TYR A 289 7.28 -2.19 23.81
C TYR A 289 7.91 -3.54 23.42
N GLU A 290 7.54 -4.11 22.27
CA GLU A 290 8.20 -5.30 21.72
C GLU A 290 9.66 -5.00 21.37
N ALA A 291 9.94 -3.88 20.71
CA ALA A 291 11.31 -3.49 20.36
C ALA A 291 12.22 -3.33 21.59
N LYS A 292 11.70 -2.91 22.75
CA LYS A 292 12.46 -2.86 24.02
C LYS A 292 12.97 -4.23 24.49
N THR A 293 12.37 -5.32 24.03
CA THR A 293 12.76 -6.69 24.39
C THR A 293 13.79 -7.30 23.45
N LEU A 294 14.12 -6.60 22.36
CA LEU A 294 15.02 -7.08 21.32
C LEU A 294 16.42 -6.48 21.46
N SER A 295 17.38 -7.13 20.81
CA SER A 295 18.77 -6.69 20.75
C SER A 295 19.32 -6.90 19.34
N ARG A 296 20.42 -6.19 19.04
CA ARG A 296 21.06 -6.21 17.72
C ARG A 296 21.32 -7.63 17.25
N GLN A 297 21.14 -7.84 15.95
CA GLN A 297 21.38 -9.10 15.27
C GLN A 297 22.44 -8.92 14.18
N GLN A 298 23.04 -10.02 13.75
CA GLN A 298 24.00 -10.00 12.66
C GLN A 298 23.26 -10.17 11.33
N LEU A 299 23.47 -9.27 10.38
CA LEU A 299 22.94 -9.33 9.02
C LEU A 299 24.09 -9.14 8.02
N GLY A 300 24.50 -10.22 7.36
CA GLY A 300 25.75 -10.24 6.61
C GLY A 300 26.94 -9.89 7.51
N LYS A 301 27.68 -8.84 7.16
CA LYS A 301 28.84 -8.34 7.94
C LYS A 301 28.50 -7.23 8.93
N VAL A 302 27.25 -6.76 8.94
CA VAL A 302 26.82 -5.62 9.74
C VAL A 302 26.03 -6.12 10.95
N SER A 303 26.32 -5.57 12.13
CA SER A 303 25.41 -5.69 13.27
C SER A 303 24.30 -4.68 13.06
N VAL A 304 23.03 -5.10 12.99
CA VAL A 304 21.87 -4.24 12.75
C VAL A 304 20.90 -4.31 13.91
N PRO A 305 20.20 -3.21 14.24
CA PRO A 305 19.06 -3.28 15.15
C PRO A 305 17.90 -4.03 14.45
N PRO A 306 17.23 -4.97 15.13
CA PRO A 306 15.99 -5.54 14.63
C PRO A 306 14.92 -4.45 14.56
N ILE A 307 13.98 -4.56 13.62
CA ILE A 307 12.86 -3.63 13.46
C ILE A 307 11.53 -4.34 13.66
N VAL A 308 10.73 -3.86 14.62
CA VAL A 308 9.35 -4.31 14.80
C VAL A 308 8.44 -3.46 13.93
N THR A 309 7.97 -4.01 12.82
CA THR A 309 7.10 -3.29 11.87
C THR A 309 5.64 -3.69 12.09
N GLN A 310 4.75 -2.70 12.20
CA GLN A 310 3.32 -2.91 12.24
C GLN A 310 2.56 -1.89 11.41
N ILE A 311 1.38 -2.30 10.96
CA ILE A 311 0.40 -1.47 10.26
C ILE A 311 -0.99 -1.84 10.80
N GLY A 312 -1.85 -0.85 10.93
CA GLY A 312 -3.25 -1.03 11.31
C GLY A 312 -4.13 0.04 10.68
N ASP A 313 -5.40 -0.32 10.44
CA ASP A 313 -6.45 0.64 10.07
C ASP A 313 -6.49 1.79 11.07
N GLY A 314 -6.34 3.02 10.61
CA GLY A 314 -6.21 4.19 11.46
C GLY A 314 -7.54 4.67 12.04
N GLU A 315 -8.65 4.35 11.38
CA GLU A 315 -10.02 4.67 11.75
C GLU A 315 -10.77 3.51 12.43
N ASN A 316 -10.28 2.28 12.33
CA ASN A 316 -11.06 1.09 12.70
C ASN A 316 -10.96 0.75 14.19
N GLY A 317 -12.13 0.69 14.84
CA GLY A 317 -12.30 0.24 16.21
C GLY A 317 -12.02 1.31 17.28
N GLY A 318 -12.63 1.11 18.46
CA GLY A 318 -12.55 2.06 19.57
C GLY A 318 -11.13 2.33 20.07
N VAL A 319 -10.21 1.37 19.93
CA VAL A 319 -8.81 1.55 20.38
C VAL A 319 -8.06 2.52 19.48
N MET A 320 -8.20 2.41 18.15
CA MET A 320 -7.55 3.33 17.22
C MET A 320 -8.16 4.73 17.29
N MET A 321 -9.48 4.83 17.47
CA MET A 321 -10.14 6.14 17.60
C MET A 321 -9.78 6.83 18.93
N ASN A 322 -9.77 6.10 20.05
CA ASN A 322 -9.75 6.71 21.39
C ASN A 322 -8.42 6.54 22.15
N GLU A 323 -7.72 5.41 22.02
CA GLU A 323 -6.52 5.12 22.82
C GLU A 323 -5.23 5.55 22.11
N PHE A 324 -5.15 5.34 20.79
CA PHE A 324 -3.98 5.67 19.96
C PHE A 324 -3.44 7.08 20.18
N PRO A 325 -4.25 8.16 20.23
CA PRO A 325 -3.73 9.51 20.44
C PRO A 325 -2.84 9.64 21.68
N SER A 326 -3.31 9.09 22.80
CA SER A 326 -2.59 9.16 24.07
C SER A 326 -1.39 8.21 24.10
N ALA A 327 -1.54 7.00 23.55
CA ALA A 327 -0.49 5.99 23.51
C ALA A 327 0.68 6.43 22.62
N PHE A 328 0.39 6.96 21.42
CA PHE A 328 1.38 7.47 20.49
C PHE A 328 2.21 8.58 21.13
N LYS A 329 1.56 9.61 21.69
CA LYS A 329 2.26 10.72 22.36
C LYS A 329 3.10 10.22 23.53
N LYS A 330 2.55 9.37 24.39
CA LYS A 330 3.26 8.80 25.54
C LYS A 330 4.53 8.08 25.12
N ALA A 331 4.47 7.23 24.10
CA ALA A 331 5.63 6.50 23.60
C ALA A 331 6.78 7.46 23.24
N TRP A 332 6.49 8.53 22.49
CA TRP A 332 7.50 9.51 22.08
C TRP A 332 8.07 10.34 23.23
N TYR A 333 7.25 10.70 24.22
CA TYR A 333 7.74 11.39 25.42
C TYR A 333 8.64 10.50 26.29
N GLU A 334 8.45 9.18 26.28
CA GLU A 334 9.29 8.25 27.04
C GLU A 334 10.65 7.96 26.37
N MET A 335 10.79 8.21 25.07
CA MET A 335 12.01 7.88 24.33
C MET A 335 13.12 8.92 24.54
N SER A 336 14.34 8.45 24.80
CA SER A 336 15.53 9.30 25.00
C SER A 336 16.30 9.62 23.71
N GLY A 337 15.90 9.04 22.57
CA GLY A 337 16.56 9.21 21.26
C GLY A 337 17.68 8.21 20.96
N THR A 338 18.03 7.33 21.90
CA THR A 338 19.02 6.24 21.74
C THR A 338 18.47 4.92 22.28
N GLY A 339 19.06 3.78 21.94
CA GLY A 339 18.58 2.47 22.36
C GLY A 339 17.38 2.02 21.51
N THR A 340 16.19 1.96 22.10
CA THR A 340 14.96 1.67 21.34
C THR A 340 14.40 2.95 20.74
N VAL A 341 14.37 3.03 19.41
CA VAL A 341 13.90 4.23 18.68
C VAL A 341 12.83 3.86 17.66
N GLY A 342 11.99 4.83 17.31
CA GLY A 342 11.12 4.66 16.16
C GLY A 342 11.83 5.08 14.87
N MET A 343 11.51 4.41 13.77
CA MET A 343 12.10 4.61 12.44
C MET A 343 11.00 4.44 11.39
N THR A 344 11.18 5.02 10.21
CA THR A 344 10.37 4.67 9.03
C THR A 344 11.04 3.53 8.25
N GLY A 345 10.30 2.88 7.34
CA GLY A 345 10.80 1.71 6.62
C GLY A 345 11.98 2.06 5.71
N THR A 346 11.87 3.16 4.97
CA THR A 346 12.95 3.64 4.10
C THR A 346 14.13 4.17 4.92
N GLU A 347 13.89 4.91 6.01
CA GLU A 347 14.96 5.39 6.91
C GLU A 347 15.80 4.23 7.47
N TYR A 348 15.14 3.15 7.92
CA TYR A 348 15.82 1.96 8.42
C TYR A 348 16.68 1.28 7.35
N LEU A 349 16.12 1.07 6.15
CA LEU A 349 16.83 0.42 5.05
C LEU A 349 18.04 1.25 4.60
N GLU A 350 17.90 2.56 4.48
CA GLU A 350 19.01 3.45 4.11
C GLU A 350 20.14 3.45 5.15
N LEU A 351 19.80 3.39 6.44
CA LEU A 351 20.81 3.33 7.52
C LEU A 351 21.61 2.02 7.50
N ILE A 352 20.95 0.87 7.33
CA ILE A 352 21.68 -0.41 7.27
C ILE A 352 22.47 -0.55 5.95
N GLU A 353 21.96 -0.02 4.85
CA GLU A 353 22.68 -0.01 3.56
C GLU A 353 23.91 0.90 3.61
N ALA A 354 23.80 2.07 4.23
CA ALA A 354 24.94 2.96 4.48
C ALA A 354 26.00 2.32 5.39
N ALA A 355 25.61 1.41 6.29
CA ALA A 355 26.51 0.62 7.12
C ALA A 355 27.12 -0.59 6.38
N GLY A 356 26.71 -0.86 5.14
CA GLY A 356 27.28 -1.89 4.28
C GLY A 356 26.43 -3.15 4.10
N CYS A 357 25.16 -3.15 4.54
CA CYS A 357 24.23 -4.20 4.14
C CYS A 357 23.83 -4.05 2.67
N THR A 358 23.54 -5.17 2.04
CA THR A 358 22.94 -5.22 0.70
C THR A 358 21.76 -6.17 0.71
N PRO A 359 20.82 -6.07 -0.26
CA PRO A 359 19.72 -7.02 -0.37
C PRO A 359 20.14 -8.50 -0.49
N ASP A 360 21.38 -8.77 -0.90
CA ASP A 360 21.92 -10.14 -0.97
C ASP A 360 22.31 -10.72 0.39
N ASP A 361 22.50 -9.86 1.40
CA ASP A 361 22.72 -10.27 2.79
C ASP A 361 21.40 -10.68 3.49
N TYR A 362 20.25 -10.32 2.92
CA TYR A 362 18.95 -10.53 3.54
C TYR A 362 18.49 -12.00 3.42
N PRO A 363 17.93 -12.60 4.49
CA PRO A 363 17.31 -13.91 4.39
C PRO A 363 16.23 -13.93 3.32
N THR A 364 16.16 -15.01 2.55
CA THR A 364 15.19 -15.15 1.47
C THR A 364 13.86 -15.67 1.98
N CYS A 365 12.77 -15.10 1.47
CA CYS A 365 11.42 -15.62 1.64
C CYS A 365 10.66 -15.62 0.32
N GLN A 366 9.50 -16.25 0.30
CA GLN A 366 8.56 -16.32 -0.83
C GLN A 366 7.12 -16.33 -0.30
N PRO A 367 6.10 -16.06 -1.13
CA PRO A 367 4.70 -16.21 -0.70
C PRO A 367 4.39 -17.62 -0.22
N ILE A 368 3.56 -17.72 0.81
CA ILE A 368 3.17 -18.99 1.44
C ILE A 368 2.55 -19.97 0.43
N GLY A 369 2.94 -21.25 0.53
CA GLY A 369 2.49 -22.34 -0.32
C GLY A 369 3.30 -22.52 -1.61
N GLN A 370 4.14 -21.56 -1.99
CA GLN A 370 4.93 -21.68 -3.22
C GLN A 370 5.99 -22.79 -3.14
N HIS A 371 6.52 -23.12 -1.97
CA HIS A 371 7.47 -24.22 -1.79
C HIS A 371 6.89 -25.52 -2.33
N GLN A 372 5.65 -25.84 -1.95
CA GLN A 372 4.96 -27.06 -2.36
C GLN A 372 4.70 -27.11 -3.88
N ILE A 373 4.48 -25.94 -4.51
CA ILE A 373 4.35 -25.83 -5.97
C ILE A 373 5.70 -26.14 -6.62
N TRP A 374 6.78 -25.53 -6.13
CA TRP A 374 8.11 -25.68 -6.72
C TRP A 374 8.70 -27.08 -6.54
N GLU A 375 8.36 -27.79 -5.45
CA GLU A 375 8.72 -29.20 -5.29
C GLU A 375 8.10 -30.10 -6.38
N ARG A 376 6.87 -29.82 -6.81
CA ARG A 376 6.17 -30.58 -7.87
C ARG A 376 6.62 -30.21 -9.27
N VAL A 377 6.89 -28.93 -9.49
CA VAL A 377 7.36 -28.42 -10.78
C VAL A 377 8.80 -28.84 -11.05
N ALA A 378 9.62 -28.96 -9.99
CA ALA A 378 11.05 -29.18 -10.08
C ALA A 378 11.69 -28.19 -11.08
N ASP A 379 12.39 -28.68 -12.10
CA ASP A 379 13.05 -27.84 -13.12
C ASP A 379 12.21 -27.63 -14.39
N ASN A 380 10.97 -28.13 -14.45
CA ASN A 380 10.10 -28.02 -15.62
C ASN A 380 9.19 -26.79 -15.56
N TYR A 381 9.80 -25.60 -15.58
CA TYR A 381 9.08 -24.33 -15.50
C TYR A 381 8.25 -24.06 -16.76
N THR A 382 6.98 -24.47 -16.73
CA THR A 382 5.99 -24.12 -17.74
C THR A 382 4.65 -23.75 -17.08
N PRO A 383 3.84 -22.87 -17.71
CA PRO A 383 2.49 -22.54 -17.22
C PRO A 383 1.63 -23.79 -16.97
N LYS A 384 1.73 -24.79 -17.85
CA LYS A 384 1.00 -26.06 -17.71
C LYS A 384 1.47 -26.87 -16.50
N ALA A 385 2.79 -26.97 -16.27
CA ALA A 385 3.32 -27.69 -15.12
C ALA A 385 2.91 -27.04 -13.79
N VAL A 386 2.99 -25.71 -13.70
CA VAL A 386 2.55 -24.96 -12.52
C VAL A 386 1.05 -25.12 -12.28
N ALA A 387 0.22 -25.00 -13.32
CA ALA A 387 -1.22 -25.18 -13.20
C ALA A 387 -1.58 -26.60 -12.71
N ASN A 388 -0.93 -27.63 -13.26
CA ASN A 388 -1.12 -29.01 -12.82
C ASN A 388 -0.70 -29.21 -11.36
N ALA A 389 0.45 -28.65 -10.94
CA ALA A 389 0.93 -28.73 -9.57
C ALA A 389 -0.05 -28.08 -8.58
N ILE A 390 -0.59 -26.90 -8.93
CA ILE A 390 -1.61 -26.21 -8.13
C ILE A 390 -2.88 -27.05 -8.01
N GLU A 391 -3.36 -27.64 -9.10
CA GLU A 391 -4.58 -28.45 -9.10
C GLU A 391 -4.40 -29.73 -8.27
N GLU A 392 -3.27 -30.42 -8.43
CA GLU A 392 -2.92 -31.58 -7.61
C GLU A 392 -2.86 -31.22 -6.12
N LEU A 393 -2.25 -30.08 -5.78
CA LEU A 393 -2.16 -29.60 -4.40
C LEU A 393 -3.52 -29.29 -3.78
N LYS A 394 -4.42 -28.64 -4.53
CA LYS A 394 -5.80 -28.38 -4.09
C LYS A 394 -6.56 -29.68 -3.80
N GLN A 395 -6.30 -30.75 -4.55
CA GLN A 395 -6.95 -32.04 -4.37
C GLN A 395 -6.35 -32.88 -3.23
N THR A 396 -5.03 -32.76 -3.01
CA THR A 396 -4.28 -33.63 -2.08
C THR A 396 -3.99 -33.01 -0.72
N ASN A 397 -4.05 -31.67 -0.60
CA ASN A 397 -3.79 -30.95 0.64
C ASN A 397 -4.93 -29.96 0.94
N SER A 398 -5.78 -30.30 1.92
CA SER A 398 -6.91 -29.45 2.32
C SER A 398 -6.49 -28.09 2.90
N ASN A 399 -5.23 -27.94 3.32
CA ASN A 399 -4.68 -26.71 3.86
C ASN A 399 -3.98 -25.85 2.79
N PHE A 400 -3.99 -26.27 1.53
CA PHE A 400 -3.42 -25.50 0.43
C PHE A 400 -4.46 -24.57 -0.19
N HIS A 401 -4.14 -23.28 -0.23
CA HIS A 401 -5.01 -22.23 -0.77
C HIS A 401 -4.25 -21.33 -1.74
N MET A 402 -4.90 -20.86 -2.81
CA MET A 402 -4.31 -19.99 -3.84
C MET A 402 -4.97 -18.61 -3.92
N ASP A 403 -5.77 -18.28 -2.90
CA ASP A 403 -6.52 -17.01 -2.86
C ASP A 403 -5.66 -15.85 -2.32
N GLY A 404 -4.37 -16.10 -2.03
CA GLY A 404 -3.47 -15.21 -1.29
C GLY A 404 -3.60 -15.34 0.23
N ALA A 405 -2.81 -14.54 0.96
CA ALA A 405 -2.92 -14.41 2.42
C ALA A 405 -3.16 -12.96 2.82
N SER A 406 -4.29 -12.72 3.50
CA SER A 406 -4.79 -11.41 3.94
C SER A 406 -4.73 -11.29 5.46
N TRP A 407 -4.76 -10.07 5.97
CA TRP A 407 -4.79 -9.83 7.42
C TRP A 407 -6.14 -10.21 8.04
N THR A 408 -7.20 -10.28 7.21
CA THR A 408 -8.54 -10.63 7.66
C THR A 408 -8.75 -12.12 7.91
N ASN A 409 -7.81 -13.02 7.55
CA ASN A 409 -7.71 -14.49 7.75
C ASN A 409 -8.96 -15.38 7.53
N ASN A 410 -10.18 -14.86 7.59
CA ASN A 410 -11.46 -15.56 7.58
C ASN A 410 -12.40 -15.08 6.45
N LEU A 411 -12.07 -13.96 5.78
CA LEU A 411 -12.85 -13.43 4.67
C LEU A 411 -12.31 -13.97 3.34
N SER A 412 -13.16 -14.67 2.58
CA SER A 412 -12.83 -15.02 1.19
C SER A 412 -13.14 -13.82 0.29
N TRP A 413 -12.11 -13.33 -0.40
CA TRP A 413 -12.23 -12.28 -1.41
C TRP A 413 -12.67 -12.80 -2.78
N VAL A 414 -12.83 -14.13 -2.90
CA VAL A 414 -13.08 -14.84 -4.16
C VAL A 414 -14.39 -15.62 -4.11
N LYS A 415 -14.53 -16.52 -3.14
CA LYS A 415 -15.64 -17.48 -3.06
C LYS A 415 -16.95 -16.78 -2.72
N GLY A 416 -17.99 -16.95 -3.55
CA GLY A 416 -19.32 -16.39 -3.31
C GLY A 416 -19.51 -14.95 -3.77
N TYR A 417 -18.54 -14.38 -4.48
CA TYR A 417 -18.59 -13.04 -5.07
C TYR A 417 -18.44 -13.06 -6.60
N GLU A 418 -18.84 -14.16 -7.25
CA GLU A 418 -18.79 -14.32 -8.70
C GLU A 418 -19.60 -13.22 -9.42
N ASN A 419 -20.65 -12.71 -8.77
CA ASN A 419 -21.48 -11.58 -9.21
C ASN A 419 -20.77 -10.21 -9.21
N VAL A 420 -19.58 -10.11 -8.61
CA VAL A 420 -18.71 -8.92 -8.63
C VAL A 420 -17.46 -9.20 -9.46
N LEU A 421 -16.82 -10.35 -9.23
CA LEU A 421 -15.55 -10.71 -9.87
C LEU A 421 -15.70 -10.96 -11.37
N THR A 422 -16.80 -11.55 -11.83
CA THR A 422 -17.02 -11.80 -13.25
C THR A 422 -17.19 -10.48 -14.01
N PRO A 423 -18.09 -9.55 -13.60
CA PRO A 423 -18.16 -8.22 -14.19
C PRO A 423 -16.84 -7.44 -14.13
N MET A 424 -16.11 -7.54 -13.02
CA MET A 424 -14.80 -6.89 -12.86
C MET A 424 -13.80 -7.36 -13.92
N ASN A 425 -13.66 -8.68 -14.14
CA ASN A 425 -12.79 -9.21 -15.18
C ASN A 425 -13.27 -8.86 -16.59
N GLN A 426 -14.58 -8.85 -16.83
CA GLN A 426 -15.16 -8.46 -18.12
C GLN A 426 -14.88 -7.00 -18.44
N LEU A 427 -15.02 -6.09 -17.47
CA LEU A 427 -14.75 -4.68 -17.67
C LEU A 427 -13.27 -4.42 -17.95
N SER A 428 -12.37 -5.06 -17.18
CA SER A 428 -10.93 -4.98 -17.42
C SER A 428 -10.56 -5.49 -18.82
N ALA A 429 -11.06 -6.67 -19.20
CA ALA A 429 -10.84 -7.20 -20.55
C ALA A 429 -11.34 -6.24 -21.64
N LEU A 430 -12.54 -5.69 -21.48
CA LEU A 430 -13.11 -4.70 -22.41
C LEU A 430 -12.28 -3.42 -22.46
N PHE A 431 -11.77 -2.93 -21.31
CA PHE A 431 -10.91 -1.75 -21.24
C PHE A 431 -9.64 -1.96 -22.06
N HIS A 432 -8.94 -3.08 -21.87
CA HIS A 432 -7.70 -3.38 -22.62
C HIS A 432 -7.95 -3.74 -24.09
N GLU A 433 -9.13 -4.26 -24.43
CA GLU A 433 -9.52 -4.50 -25.82
C GLU A 433 -9.80 -3.19 -26.58
N LYS A 434 -10.53 -2.27 -25.94
CA LYS A 434 -11.05 -1.05 -26.58
C LYS A 434 -10.05 0.11 -26.57
N VAL A 435 -9.25 0.23 -25.53
CA VAL A 435 -8.32 1.34 -25.37
C VAL A 435 -7.04 1.04 -26.14
N GLU A 436 -6.95 1.57 -27.35
CA GLU A 436 -5.72 1.52 -28.15
C GLU A 436 -4.70 2.54 -27.60
N MET A 437 -3.55 2.06 -27.11
CA MET A 437 -2.50 2.89 -26.52
C MET A 437 -1.75 3.73 -27.57
N LYS A 438 -2.33 4.87 -27.93
CA LYS A 438 -1.74 5.90 -28.80
C LYS A 438 -1.18 7.07 -27.99
N GLU A 439 -0.25 7.81 -28.58
CA GLU A 439 0.29 9.02 -27.95
C GLU A 439 -0.84 10.01 -27.60
N GLY A 440 -0.84 10.50 -26.36
CA GLY A 440 -1.84 11.44 -25.85
C GLY A 440 -3.14 10.81 -25.33
N VAL A 441 -3.43 9.53 -25.62
CA VAL A 441 -4.72 8.92 -25.22
C VAL A 441 -4.95 8.98 -23.71
N THR A 442 -3.91 8.84 -22.90
CA THR A 442 -3.99 8.84 -21.43
C THR A 442 -4.33 10.21 -20.83
N GLN A 443 -4.25 11.29 -21.62
CA GLN A 443 -4.63 12.64 -21.22
C GLN A 443 -6.11 12.95 -21.53
N GLU A 444 -6.73 12.19 -22.42
CA GLU A 444 -8.10 12.41 -22.87
C GLU A 444 -9.12 12.14 -21.75
N TYR A 445 -10.21 12.93 -21.73
CA TYR A 445 -11.33 12.74 -20.81
C TYR A 445 -11.86 11.30 -20.84
N ARG A 446 -12.15 10.77 -22.04
CA ARG A 446 -12.73 9.43 -22.21
C ARG A 446 -11.86 8.31 -21.62
N TYR A 447 -10.54 8.46 -21.68
CA TYR A 447 -9.62 7.49 -21.07
C TYR A 447 -9.69 7.58 -19.55
N ARG A 448 -9.61 8.79 -18.97
CA ARG A 448 -9.71 8.99 -17.52
C ARG A 448 -11.03 8.49 -16.95
N GLU A 449 -12.13 8.74 -17.64
CA GLU A 449 -13.46 8.24 -17.25
C GLU A 449 -13.52 6.71 -17.26
N ALA A 450 -13.06 6.08 -18.34
CA ALA A 450 -13.03 4.63 -18.45
C ALA A 450 -12.10 3.98 -17.42
N LEU A 451 -10.91 4.56 -17.21
CA LEU A 451 -9.94 4.13 -16.21
C LEU A 451 -10.53 4.23 -14.81
N MET A 452 -11.13 5.36 -14.45
CA MET A 452 -11.75 5.57 -13.14
C MET A 452 -12.81 4.51 -12.84
N ASN A 453 -13.73 4.24 -13.77
CA ASN A 453 -14.74 3.18 -13.59
C ASN A 453 -14.09 1.79 -13.46
N ASN A 454 -13.06 1.49 -14.26
CA ASN A 454 -12.34 0.22 -14.18
C ASN A 454 -11.70 0.04 -12.80
N LEU A 455 -11.02 1.07 -12.28
CA LEU A 455 -10.35 1.01 -10.98
C LEU A 455 -11.36 0.98 -9.81
N LEU A 456 -12.44 1.77 -9.87
CA LEU A 456 -13.45 1.81 -8.81
C LEU A 456 -14.14 0.44 -8.63
N LEU A 457 -14.43 -0.27 -9.72
CA LEU A 457 -15.04 -1.60 -9.67
C LEU A 457 -14.17 -2.62 -8.91
N GLN A 458 -12.85 -2.42 -8.89
CA GLN A 458 -11.87 -3.36 -8.35
C GLN A 458 -11.63 -3.20 -6.84
N THR A 459 -12.30 -2.26 -6.18
CA THR A 459 -12.16 -2.06 -4.73
C THR A 459 -12.49 -3.33 -3.91
N SER A 460 -11.76 -3.53 -2.81
CA SER A 460 -12.05 -4.61 -1.86
C SER A 460 -13.42 -4.44 -1.19
N CYS A 461 -13.86 -3.19 -0.98
CA CYS A 461 -15.05 -2.88 -0.18
C CYS A 461 -16.34 -3.55 -0.65
N PHE A 462 -16.53 -3.76 -1.96
CA PHE A 462 -17.72 -4.44 -2.50
C PHE A 462 -17.82 -5.93 -2.12
N ARG A 463 -16.76 -6.49 -1.53
CA ARG A 463 -16.71 -7.86 -1.03
C ARG A 463 -16.50 -7.90 0.48
N TYR A 464 -15.88 -6.87 1.06
CA TYR A 464 -15.66 -6.76 2.50
C TYR A 464 -16.98 -6.60 3.27
N TRP A 465 -17.83 -5.67 2.83
CA TRP A 465 -19.06 -5.30 3.56
C TRP A 465 -20.24 -6.24 3.32
N GLY A 466 -20.06 -7.29 2.52
CA GLY A 466 -21.08 -8.28 2.25
C GLY A 466 -21.88 -8.06 0.96
N GLN A 467 -22.83 -8.95 0.73
CA GLN A 467 -23.79 -8.88 -0.38
C GLN A 467 -24.85 -7.79 -0.16
N GLY A 468 -25.60 -7.45 -1.22
CA GLY A 468 -26.69 -6.47 -1.17
C GLY A 468 -26.27 -5.15 -1.79
N VAL A 469 -26.51 -4.03 -1.08
CA VAL A 469 -26.26 -2.68 -1.61
C VAL A 469 -24.84 -2.48 -2.13
N TRP A 470 -23.84 -3.07 -1.47
CA TRP A 470 -22.44 -2.99 -1.90
C TRP A 470 -22.16 -3.73 -3.20
N THR A 471 -22.81 -4.87 -3.46
CA THR A 471 -22.69 -5.56 -4.74
C THR A 471 -23.57 -4.95 -5.82
N ASP A 472 -24.65 -4.24 -5.45
CA ASP A 472 -25.42 -3.40 -6.37
C ASP A 472 -24.61 -2.18 -6.84
N TYR A 473 -23.84 -1.54 -5.95
CA TYR A 473 -22.88 -0.49 -6.32
C TYR A 473 -21.84 -0.97 -7.33
N ALA A 474 -21.29 -2.18 -7.14
CA ALA A 474 -20.38 -2.78 -8.10
C ALA A 474 -21.05 -2.98 -9.47
N ARG A 475 -22.31 -3.45 -9.52
CA ARG A 475 -23.04 -3.61 -10.78
C ARG A 475 -23.29 -2.27 -11.48
N GLU A 476 -23.59 -1.21 -10.74
CA GLU A 476 -23.79 0.12 -11.33
C GLU A 476 -22.48 0.69 -11.89
N ILE A 477 -21.36 0.53 -11.19
CA ILE A 477 -20.04 0.93 -11.69
C ILE A 477 -19.69 0.14 -12.96
N TYR A 478 -19.92 -1.17 -12.97
CA TYR A 478 -19.75 -2.00 -14.17
C TYR A 478 -20.56 -1.46 -15.34
N ARG A 479 -21.86 -1.19 -15.14
CA ARG A 479 -22.75 -0.67 -16.18
C ARG A 479 -22.25 0.65 -16.77
N ARG A 480 -21.75 1.57 -15.93
CA ARG A 480 -21.18 2.85 -16.36
C ARG A 480 -19.88 2.69 -17.13
N GLY A 481 -18.96 1.88 -16.60
CA GLY A 481 -17.68 1.60 -17.26
C GLY A 481 -17.89 0.96 -18.64
N GLU A 482 -18.78 -0.03 -18.72
CA GLU A 482 -19.12 -0.69 -19.97
C GLU A 482 -19.74 0.28 -20.99
N ALA A 483 -20.66 1.15 -20.54
CA ALA A 483 -21.28 2.15 -21.40
C ALA A 483 -20.27 3.19 -21.91
N SER A 484 -19.36 3.67 -21.04
CA SER A 484 -18.31 4.62 -21.44
C SER A 484 -17.37 4.00 -22.48
N LEU A 485 -16.93 2.76 -22.27
CA LEU A 485 -16.09 2.04 -23.23
C LEU A 485 -16.78 1.79 -24.56
N LYS A 486 -18.04 1.34 -24.57
CA LYS A 486 -18.77 1.05 -25.81
C LYS A 486 -19.16 2.28 -26.62
N SER A 487 -19.36 3.42 -25.95
CA SER A 487 -19.84 4.65 -26.60
C SER A 487 -18.69 5.54 -27.08
N ASN A 488 -17.53 5.48 -26.43
CA ASN A 488 -16.43 6.42 -26.64
C ASN A 488 -15.18 5.81 -27.32
N PHE A 489 -15.15 4.48 -27.51
CA PHE A 489 -14.06 3.71 -28.15
C PHE A 489 -14.60 2.65 -29.13
#